data_AF-A0AA88DSC5-F1
#
_entry.id   AF-A0AA88DSC5-F1
#
_cell.length_a   1.000
_cell.length_b   1.000
_cell.length_c   1.000
_cell.angle_alpha   90.00
_cell.angle_beta   90.00
_cell.angle_gamma   90.00
#
_symmetry.space_group_name_H-M   'P 1'
#
loop_
_entity.id
_entity.type
_entity.pdbx_description
1 polymer ?
#
loop_
_entity_poly.entity_id
_entity_poly.type
_entity_poly.pdbx_seq_one_letter_code
_entity_poly.pdbx_strand_id
1 'polypeptide(L)'
;MLIFSPVVYERETSIQNLSFVSLRFQWVCNSSLAHNAEVSRVSRTARTVAQEALFDYLHCTRNFNFTDAEHISKNCPTFVQNLLSEIDTERDIAQELTRYFRYHPINEFEPFFESLGLKTSELPLILPRHLMFLSDNSSMLENFHVLCDYGIPRSKIGRMYREAKEIFGYDYGVLHLKLQAYEKLGLSRPTVIKLVSSCPLLLVGDVNSEFVEVLQRLQELGIENDWIGGYITGRKTYSWKRMIDTLDFLRKVGYREEQIGTLFKTNPTLLLEDSGTRVYVMFGRLLKLGLSVNVVCFLFNQNPKVLSSKCLKNLLQAVDFLFDIGMPVEDIAEIVSKHMVSLGSSSLKGPRTVCKELKVQRDRLCQIIKADPLKVFRLASKLENRSSEQVPCPSPGKHLEKASFLVRLGYVENSDEMAKALKTFRGRGDQLQERFDCLVRAGLDCNVVADIIRHAPMVLNQSKDVIEKKIDYLTNCLGYPLESVTAFPTYLCYDMERINLRFSMYSWLRERGAAKPMLKLSTLLACSESRFVKYFVVVHPEGPAMWETLKSSSRMS
;
A
#
# COMPACT_ATOMS: atom_id res chain seq x y z
N MET A 1 21.53 32.11 38.99
CA MET A 1 22.19 31.64 40.22
C MET A 1 21.15 31.59 41.31
N LEU A 2 21.17 30.54 42.15
CA LEU A 2 20.28 30.24 43.28
C LEU A 2 18.94 29.58 42.92
N ILE A 3 18.50 28.46 43.49
CA ILE A 3 19.12 27.27 44.13
C ILE A 3 17.94 26.28 44.17
N PHE A 4 18.16 25.05 43.72
CA PHE A 4 17.28 23.93 44.04
C PHE A 4 17.68 23.40 45.43
N SER A 5 16.71 23.16 46.30
CA SER A 5 16.85 22.15 47.34
C SER A 5 15.52 21.52 47.74
N PRO A 6 15.57 20.26 48.23
CA PRO A 6 14.52 19.27 48.08
C PRO A 6 13.68 19.15 49.35
N VAL A 7 12.47 18.60 49.25
CA VAL A 7 11.74 18.10 50.42
C VAL A 7 11.41 16.64 50.24
N VAL A 8 11.75 15.93 51.31
CA VAL A 8 11.85 14.51 51.54
C VAL A 8 10.50 13.92 51.92
N TYR A 9 10.33 12.64 51.59
CA TYR A 9 9.27 11.75 52.03
C TYR A 9 9.20 11.65 53.56
N GLU A 10 8.01 11.74 54.16
CA GLU A 10 7.72 11.13 55.45
C GLU A 10 6.29 10.58 55.52
N ARG A 11 6.16 9.46 56.21
CA ARG A 11 5.07 8.48 56.17
C ARG A 11 4.26 8.55 57.47
N GLU A 12 2.95 8.34 57.33
CA GLU A 12 1.96 7.86 58.33
C GLU A 12 1.69 8.64 59.61
N THR A 13 0.45 9.14 59.74
CA THR A 13 -0.30 9.08 61.00
C THR A 13 -1.73 8.62 60.74
N SER A 14 -2.08 7.50 61.36
CA SER A 14 -3.38 6.88 61.45
C SER A 14 -4.29 7.67 62.40
N ILE A 15 -5.52 7.98 61.96
CA ILE A 15 -6.65 8.26 62.85
C ILE A 15 -7.84 7.46 62.37
N GLN A 16 -8.26 6.50 63.19
CA GLN A 16 -9.46 5.69 63.04
C GLN A 16 -10.69 6.49 63.51
N ASN A 17 -11.76 6.45 62.72
CA ASN A 17 -13.16 6.30 63.16
C ASN A 17 -14.02 6.06 61.90
N LEU A 18 -14.41 4.82 61.62
CA LEU A 18 -15.66 4.15 62.06
C LEU A 18 -16.94 4.85 61.58
N SER A 19 -17.31 4.57 60.32
CA SER A 19 -18.64 4.09 59.90
C SER A 19 -18.88 4.37 58.41
N PHE A 20 -18.30 3.56 57.54
CA PHE A 20 -18.81 3.44 56.17
C PHE A 20 -19.04 1.96 55.91
N VAL A 21 -20.31 1.63 55.67
CA VAL A 21 -20.73 0.35 55.13
C VAL A 21 -19.98 0.16 53.82
N SER A 22 -18.96 -0.70 53.85
CA SER A 22 -18.23 -1.13 52.67
C SER A 22 -19.16 -1.99 51.82
N LEU A 23 -19.93 -1.37 50.94
CA LEU A 23 -20.40 -2.04 49.74
C LEU A 23 -19.16 -2.31 48.88
N ARG A 24 -18.59 -3.50 49.06
CA ARG A 24 -17.62 -4.08 48.13
C ARG A 24 -18.31 -4.22 46.78
N PHE A 25 -18.19 -3.22 45.92
CA PHE A 25 -18.31 -3.46 44.50
C PHE A 25 -17.11 -4.31 44.11
N GLN A 26 -17.39 -5.56 43.80
CA GLN A 26 -16.43 -6.52 43.31
C GLN A 26 -16.06 -6.07 41.90
N TRP A 27 -14.90 -5.43 41.78
CA TRP A 27 -14.37 -4.93 40.53
C TRP A 27 -14.06 -6.11 39.62
N VAL A 28 -14.92 -6.34 38.64
CA VAL A 28 -14.63 -7.27 37.55
C VAL A 28 -13.77 -6.50 36.56
N CYS A 29 -12.45 -6.55 36.75
CA CYS A 29 -11.53 -6.44 35.63
C CYS A 29 -11.76 -7.68 34.75
N ASN A 30 -12.67 -7.61 33.79
CA ASN A 30 -12.71 -8.58 32.71
C ASN A 30 -11.52 -8.31 31.78
N SER A 31 -10.33 -8.73 32.21
CA SER A 31 -9.37 -9.25 31.24
C SER A 31 -10.05 -10.47 30.61
N SER A 32 -10.67 -10.29 29.44
CA SER A 32 -11.24 -11.43 28.72
C SER A 32 -10.10 -12.40 28.41
N LEU A 33 -10.09 -13.48 29.19
CA LEU A 33 -9.50 -14.74 28.76
C LEU A 33 -10.02 -14.98 27.35
N ALA A 34 -9.10 -15.13 26.41
CA ALA A 34 -9.39 -15.54 25.04
C ALA A 34 -10.01 -16.94 25.07
N HIS A 35 -11.30 -17.02 25.35
CA HIS A 35 -12.09 -18.17 25.01
C HIS A 35 -12.29 -18.12 23.50
N ASN A 36 -11.76 -19.12 22.82
CA ASN A 36 -12.12 -19.49 21.46
C ASN A 36 -13.63 -19.85 21.44
N ALA A 37 -14.50 -18.84 21.48
CA ALA A 37 -15.88 -18.98 21.08
C ALA A 37 -15.89 -18.89 19.55
N GLU A 38 -16.45 -19.90 18.90
CA GLU A 38 -16.73 -19.87 17.47
C GLU A 38 -17.38 -18.55 17.11
N VAL A 39 -16.76 -17.81 16.18
CA VAL A 39 -17.26 -16.51 15.70
C VAL A 39 -18.61 -16.74 15.03
N SER A 40 -19.69 -16.62 15.81
CA SER A 40 -21.04 -16.58 15.27
C SER A 40 -21.10 -15.40 14.31
N ARG A 41 -21.51 -15.67 13.06
CA ARG A 41 -21.62 -14.63 12.04
C ARG A 41 -22.78 -13.72 12.42
N VAL A 42 -22.50 -12.67 13.20
CA VAL A 42 -23.44 -11.60 13.51
C VAL A 42 -24.06 -11.07 12.22
N SER A 43 -25.40 -11.00 12.16
CA SER A 43 -26.12 -10.54 10.96
C SER A 43 -25.77 -9.09 10.64
N ARG A 44 -25.82 -8.72 9.35
CA ARG A 44 -25.54 -7.34 8.93
C ARG A 44 -26.51 -6.35 9.59
N THR A 45 -27.78 -6.73 9.72
CA THR A 45 -28.83 -5.92 10.34
C THR A 45 -28.55 -5.69 11.83
N ALA A 46 -28.16 -6.73 12.58
CA ALA A 46 -27.81 -6.59 13.99
C ALA A 46 -26.65 -5.63 14.21
N ARG A 47 -25.64 -5.65 13.32
CA ARG A 47 -24.53 -4.68 13.37
C ARG A 47 -25.00 -3.26 13.12
N THR A 48 -25.84 -3.03 12.11
CA THR A 48 -26.37 -1.70 11.82
C THR A 48 -27.14 -1.14 13.01
N VAL A 49 -28.03 -1.94 13.61
CA VAL A 49 -28.77 -1.54 14.81
C VAL A 49 -27.84 -1.24 15.99
N ALA A 50 -26.80 -2.03 16.17
CA ALA A 50 -25.82 -1.78 17.24
C ALA A 50 -24.98 -0.52 17.03
N GLN A 51 -24.62 -0.21 15.78
CA GLN A 51 -23.94 1.03 15.43
C GLN A 51 -24.85 2.24 15.66
N GLU A 52 -26.13 2.15 15.33
CA GLU A 52 -27.13 3.20 15.59
C GLU A 52 -27.33 3.41 17.10
N ALA A 53 -27.48 2.35 17.88
CA ALA A 53 -27.60 2.45 19.33
C ALA A 53 -26.35 3.06 20.00
N LEU A 54 -25.15 2.68 19.53
CA LEU A 54 -23.90 3.28 20.01
C LEU A 54 -23.77 4.75 19.60
N PHE A 55 -24.21 5.10 18.39
CA PHE A 55 -24.28 6.49 17.94
C PHE A 55 -25.20 7.32 18.85
N ASP A 56 -26.40 6.84 19.13
CA ASP A 56 -27.37 7.52 19.99
C ASP A 56 -26.85 7.67 21.43
N TYR A 57 -26.16 6.65 21.95
CA TYR A 57 -25.49 6.76 23.23
C TYR A 57 -24.46 7.89 23.24
N LEU A 58 -23.52 7.90 22.27
CA LEU A 58 -22.46 8.91 22.21
C LEU A 58 -23.01 10.32 21.96
N HIS A 59 -23.93 10.48 21.02
CA HIS A 59 -24.47 11.78 20.64
C HIS A 59 -25.51 12.29 21.64
N CYS A 60 -26.56 11.52 21.92
CA CYS A 60 -27.70 11.98 22.70
C CYS A 60 -27.48 11.88 24.20
N THR A 61 -26.72 10.87 24.68
CA THR A 61 -26.48 10.68 26.13
C THR A 61 -25.18 11.33 26.58
N ARG A 62 -24.10 11.18 25.81
CA ARG A 62 -22.77 11.69 26.16
C ARG A 62 -22.45 13.06 25.56
N ASN A 63 -23.37 13.61 24.75
CA ASN A 63 -23.27 14.93 24.14
C ASN A 63 -22.05 15.12 23.22
N PHE A 64 -21.62 14.05 22.54
CA PHE A 64 -20.55 14.15 21.55
C PHE A 64 -21.07 14.86 20.32
N ASN A 65 -20.19 15.56 19.60
CA ASN A 65 -20.60 16.12 18.31
C ASN A 65 -21.02 15.00 17.35
N PHE A 66 -21.95 15.33 16.45
CA PHE A 66 -22.54 14.36 15.53
C PHE A 66 -21.46 13.60 14.73
N THR A 67 -20.46 14.33 14.21
CA THR A 67 -19.40 13.77 13.36
C THR A 67 -18.52 12.76 14.08
N ASP A 68 -18.25 12.97 15.37
CA ASP A 68 -17.46 12.05 16.18
C ASP A 68 -18.26 10.83 16.58
N ALA A 69 -19.49 11.03 17.06
CA ALA A 69 -20.38 9.93 17.39
C ALA A 69 -20.59 9.00 16.18
N GLU A 70 -20.82 9.59 14.99
CA GLU A 70 -21.00 8.85 13.75
C GLU A 70 -19.71 8.11 13.34
N HIS A 71 -18.56 8.77 13.42
CA HIS A 71 -17.29 8.14 13.08
C HIS A 71 -16.96 6.99 14.02
N ILE A 72 -17.09 7.20 15.34
CA ILE A 72 -16.77 6.19 16.34
C ILE A 72 -17.66 4.97 16.14
N SER A 73 -18.98 5.15 16.07
CA SER A 73 -19.92 4.02 15.94
C SER A 73 -19.74 3.22 14.66
N LYS A 74 -19.42 3.87 13.54
CA LYS A 74 -19.22 3.19 12.24
C LYS A 74 -17.87 2.48 12.11
N ASN A 75 -16.85 2.88 12.87
CA ASN A 75 -15.47 2.41 12.69
C ASN A 75 -14.92 1.56 13.85
N CYS A 76 -15.76 1.05 14.77
CA CYS A 76 -15.36 0.13 15.84
C CYS A 76 -16.02 -1.28 15.75
N PRO A 77 -15.78 -2.05 14.65
CA PRO A 77 -16.48 -3.31 14.41
C PRO A 77 -16.26 -4.39 15.48
N THR A 78 -15.08 -4.45 16.10
CA THR A 78 -14.77 -5.41 17.17
C THR A 78 -15.49 -5.03 18.46
N PHE A 79 -15.48 -3.76 18.84
CA PHE A 79 -16.28 -3.27 19.97
C PHE A 79 -17.77 -3.56 19.77
N VAL A 80 -18.33 -3.24 18.60
CA VAL A 80 -19.74 -3.52 18.26
C VAL A 80 -20.03 -5.02 18.34
N GLN A 81 -19.11 -5.86 17.90
CA GLN A 81 -19.27 -7.31 18.00
C GLN A 81 -19.28 -7.80 19.46
N ASN A 82 -18.37 -7.28 20.30
CA ASN A 82 -18.33 -7.61 21.72
C ASN A 82 -19.58 -7.12 22.44
N LEU A 83 -20.08 -5.93 22.11
CA LEU A 83 -21.32 -5.40 22.65
C LEU A 83 -22.51 -6.33 22.33
N LEU A 84 -22.59 -6.84 21.11
CA LEU A 84 -23.63 -7.78 20.69
C LEU A 84 -23.54 -9.14 21.39
N SER A 85 -22.36 -9.56 21.88
CA SER A 85 -22.24 -10.79 22.67
C SER A 85 -22.69 -10.63 24.13
N GLU A 86 -22.85 -9.41 24.63
CA GLU A 86 -23.28 -9.13 25.99
C GLU A 86 -24.81 -9.02 26.13
N ILE A 87 -25.55 -9.09 25.02
CA ILE A 87 -27.02 -8.96 25.01
C ILE A 87 -27.71 -10.20 24.43
N ASP A 88 -28.97 -10.38 24.82
CA ASP A 88 -29.83 -11.43 24.28
C ASP A 88 -30.28 -11.07 22.84
N THR A 89 -29.58 -11.63 21.85
CA THR A 89 -29.87 -11.38 20.42
C THR A 89 -31.15 -12.05 19.91
N GLU A 90 -31.83 -12.86 20.72
CA GLU A 90 -33.15 -13.44 20.38
C GLU A 90 -34.30 -12.44 20.56
N ARG A 91 -34.06 -11.36 21.33
CA ARG A 91 -35.01 -10.27 21.58
C ARG A 91 -34.76 -9.08 20.63
N ASP A 92 -35.60 -8.05 20.76
CA ASP A 92 -35.39 -6.80 20.04
C ASP A 92 -34.04 -6.16 20.41
N ILE A 93 -33.09 -6.24 19.47
CA ILE A 93 -31.70 -5.82 19.67
C ILE A 93 -31.62 -4.33 20.03
N ALA A 94 -32.45 -3.48 19.42
CA ALA A 94 -32.42 -2.04 19.67
C ALA A 94 -32.85 -1.73 21.12
N GLN A 95 -33.92 -2.39 21.58
CA GLN A 95 -34.41 -2.25 22.95
C GLN A 95 -33.41 -2.78 23.98
N GLU A 96 -32.82 -3.95 23.75
CA GLU A 96 -31.83 -4.53 24.67
C GLU A 96 -30.54 -3.71 24.73
N LEU A 97 -30.05 -3.16 23.62
CA LEU A 97 -28.90 -2.25 23.63
C LEU A 97 -29.20 -0.93 24.33
N THR A 98 -30.38 -0.35 24.09
CA THR A 98 -30.82 0.87 24.80
C THR A 98 -30.88 0.62 26.30
N ARG A 99 -31.38 -0.55 26.71
CA ARG A 99 -31.39 -0.97 28.11
C ARG A 99 -29.97 -1.17 28.63
N TYR A 100 -29.11 -1.83 27.88
CA TYR A 100 -27.73 -2.11 28.25
C TYR A 100 -26.99 -0.81 28.58
N PHE A 101 -26.98 0.17 27.67
CA PHE A 101 -26.29 1.45 27.88
C PHE A 101 -26.82 2.29 29.05
N ARG A 102 -28.10 2.13 29.42
CA ARG A 102 -28.68 2.83 30.59
C ARG A 102 -28.16 2.29 31.92
N TYR A 103 -27.82 1.01 31.99
CA TYR A 103 -27.47 0.34 33.24
C TYR A 103 -26.00 -0.11 33.32
N HIS A 104 -25.29 -0.14 32.18
CA HIS A 104 -23.90 -0.58 32.09
C HIS A 104 -23.05 0.54 31.43
N PRO A 105 -22.28 1.32 32.20
CA PRO A 105 -21.36 2.28 31.62
C PRO A 105 -20.29 1.56 30.81
N ILE A 106 -20.06 2.02 29.59
CA ILE A 106 -18.99 1.50 28.73
C ILE A 106 -17.71 2.32 28.91
N ASN A 107 -16.57 1.70 28.66
CA ASN A 107 -15.29 2.40 28.52
C ASN A 107 -15.23 3.07 27.15
N GLU A 108 -15.55 4.36 27.06
CA GLU A 108 -15.64 5.12 25.81
C GLU A 108 -14.31 5.20 25.03
N PHE A 109 -13.17 5.02 25.73
CA PHE A 109 -11.86 4.99 25.08
C PHE A 109 -11.68 3.79 24.16
N GLU A 110 -12.36 2.66 24.41
CA GLU A 110 -12.25 1.46 23.58
C GLU A 110 -12.80 1.67 22.16
N PRO A 111 -14.10 2.00 21.96
CA PRO A 111 -14.62 2.25 20.62
C PRO A 111 -13.96 3.47 19.97
N PHE A 112 -13.55 4.46 20.75
CA PHE A 112 -12.82 5.62 20.24
C PHE A 112 -11.47 5.24 19.62
N PHE A 113 -10.57 4.59 20.37
CA PHE A 113 -9.27 4.21 19.84
C PHE A 113 -9.36 3.18 18.71
N GLU A 114 -10.30 2.25 18.79
CA GLU A 114 -10.56 1.32 17.68
C GLU A 114 -10.95 2.09 16.40
N SER A 115 -11.83 3.10 16.52
CA SER A 115 -12.22 3.95 15.39
C SER A 115 -11.06 4.73 14.77
N LEU A 116 -10.00 5.01 15.56
CA LEU A 116 -8.77 5.65 15.08
C LEU A 116 -7.78 4.68 14.43
N GLY A 117 -8.16 3.40 14.26
CA GLY A 117 -7.37 2.37 13.59
C GLY A 117 -6.39 1.61 14.49
N LEU A 118 -6.53 1.73 15.82
CA LEU A 118 -5.76 0.92 16.77
C LEU A 118 -6.37 -0.48 16.89
N LYS A 119 -5.52 -1.49 17.04
CA LYS A 119 -6.01 -2.86 17.20
C LYS A 119 -6.48 -3.10 18.62
N THR A 120 -7.50 -3.92 18.79
CA THR A 120 -8.03 -4.32 20.11
C THR A 120 -6.94 -4.93 21.01
N SER A 121 -5.97 -5.65 20.45
CA SER A 121 -4.82 -6.20 21.17
C SER A 121 -3.89 -5.14 21.76
N GLU A 122 -3.90 -3.92 21.23
CA GLU A 122 -3.06 -2.81 21.68
C GLU A 122 -3.75 -1.97 22.77
N LEU A 123 -5.09 -2.02 22.86
CA LEU A 123 -5.87 -1.19 23.78
C LEU A 123 -5.46 -1.35 25.26
N PRO A 124 -5.26 -2.56 25.81
CA PRO A 124 -4.90 -2.72 27.24
C PRO A 124 -3.62 -1.99 27.65
N LEU A 125 -2.72 -1.70 26.70
CA LEU A 125 -1.44 -1.02 26.97
C LEU A 125 -1.58 0.51 26.98
N ILE A 126 -2.63 1.05 26.35
CA ILE A 126 -2.78 2.49 26.10
C ILE A 126 -3.98 3.12 26.82
N LEU A 127 -4.96 2.30 27.22
CA LEU A 127 -6.15 2.73 27.92
C LEU A 127 -5.79 3.36 29.28
N PRO A 128 -6.40 4.50 29.64
CA PRO A 128 -6.25 5.05 30.98
C PRO A 128 -6.76 4.06 32.04
N ARG A 129 -6.03 3.89 33.14
CA ARG A 129 -6.41 2.95 34.23
C ARG A 129 -7.57 3.44 35.10
N HIS A 130 -7.86 4.74 35.08
CA HIS A 130 -8.80 5.38 36.00
C HIS A 130 -9.87 6.23 35.29
N LEU A 131 -9.89 6.24 33.97
CA LEU A 131 -10.86 7.00 33.18
C LEU A 131 -11.63 6.04 32.28
N MET A 132 -12.95 6.15 32.30
CA MET A 132 -13.84 5.39 31.41
C MET A 132 -14.53 6.31 30.40
N PHE A 133 -14.65 7.60 30.68
CA PHE A 133 -15.31 8.56 29.82
C PHE A 133 -14.30 9.51 29.17
N LEU A 134 -14.45 9.77 27.88
CA LEU A 134 -13.54 10.65 27.13
C LEU A 134 -13.69 12.11 27.58
N SER A 135 -14.89 12.49 28.04
CA SER A 135 -15.18 13.80 28.63
C SER A 135 -14.28 14.14 29.82
N ASP A 136 -13.81 13.12 30.54
CA ASP A 136 -12.95 13.29 31.72
C ASP A 136 -11.50 13.63 31.32
N ASN A 137 -11.18 13.57 30.02
CA ASN A 137 -9.88 13.93 29.46
C ASN A 137 -10.05 14.95 28.32
N SER A 138 -10.51 16.15 28.69
CA SER A 138 -10.78 17.24 27.75
C SER A 138 -9.56 17.64 26.92
N SER A 139 -8.36 17.69 27.51
CA SER A 139 -7.12 18.02 26.79
C SER A 139 -6.82 17.03 25.65
N MET A 140 -7.09 15.74 25.86
CA MET A 140 -6.89 14.72 24.81
C MET A 140 -7.85 14.92 23.65
N LEU A 141 -9.14 15.16 23.94
CA LEU A 141 -10.13 15.42 22.91
C LEU A 141 -9.85 16.72 22.14
N GLU A 142 -9.44 17.77 22.85
CA GLU A 142 -9.09 19.04 22.23
C GLU A 142 -7.92 18.89 21.26
N ASN A 143 -6.82 18.27 21.70
CA ASN A 143 -5.68 18.00 20.84
C ASN A 143 -6.03 17.04 19.68
N PHE A 144 -6.93 16.08 19.90
CA PHE A 144 -7.49 15.25 18.83
C PHE A 144 -8.22 16.10 17.77
N HIS A 145 -9.04 17.07 18.19
CA HIS A 145 -9.71 17.99 17.28
C HIS A 145 -8.73 18.88 16.53
N VAL A 146 -7.70 19.41 17.20
CA VAL A 146 -6.63 20.18 16.54
C VAL A 146 -6.01 19.37 15.39
N LEU A 147 -5.72 18.08 15.59
CA LEU A 147 -5.19 17.23 14.52
C LEU A 147 -6.21 17.01 13.39
N CYS A 148 -7.48 16.77 13.71
CA CYS A 148 -8.55 16.61 12.72
C CYS A 148 -8.74 17.89 11.89
N ASP A 149 -8.86 19.03 12.54
CA ASP A 149 -9.07 20.35 11.93
C ASP A 149 -7.84 20.78 11.13
N TYR A 150 -6.65 20.33 11.53
CA TYR A 150 -5.45 20.52 10.76
C TYR A 150 -5.47 19.73 9.44
N GLY A 151 -6.26 18.66 9.34
CA GLY A 151 -6.44 17.83 8.15
C GLY A 151 -5.77 16.45 8.25
N ILE A 152 -5.38 16.02 9.45
CA ILE A 152 -4.80 14.70 9.66
C ILE A 152 -5.92 13.65 9.66
N PRO A 153 -5.83 12.58 8.84
CA PRO A 153 -6.86 11.55 8.82
C PRO A 153 -6.99 10.84 10.17
N ARG A 154 -8.21 10.66 10.67
CA ARG A 154 -8.52 10.01 11.96
C ARG A 154 -7.85 8.64 12.11
N SER A 155 -7.79 7.86 11.03
CA SER A 155 -7.12 6.55 10.99
C SER A 155 -5.60 6.59 11.18
N LYS A 156 -4.97 7.78 11.14
CA LYS A 156 -3.55 7.99 11.49
C LYS A 156 -3.38 8.45 12.93
N ILE A 157 -4.37 9.11 13.50
CA ILE A 157 -4.28 9.71 14.84
C ILE A 157 -4.13 8.63 15.92
N GLY A 158 -4.73 7.45 15.74
CA GLY A 158 -4.54 6.33 16.67
C GLY A 158 -3.06 5.92 16.80
N ARG A 159 -2.35 5.82 15.68
CA ARG A 159 -0.90 5.59 15.67
C ARG A 159 -0.15 6.74 16.36
N MET A 160 -0.54 7.98 16.11
CA MET A 160 0.07 9.16 16.74
C MET A 160 -0.07 9.10 18.26
N TYR A 161 -1.25 8.72 18.77
CA TYR A 161 -1.48 8.55 20.22
C TYR A 161 -0.56 7.47 20.82
N ARG A 162 -0.37 6.35 20.12
CA ARG A 162 0.51 5.28 20.57
C ARG A 162 1.98 5.69 20.60
N GLU A 163 2.44 6.43 19.59
CA GLU A 163 3.87 6.75 19.41
C GLU A 163 4.30 8.04 20.09
N ALA A 164 3.39 8.99 20.29
CA ALA A 164 3.65 10.31 20.84
C ALA A 164 2.48 10.75 21.74
N LYS A 165 2.16 9.96 22.76
CA LYS A 165 1.03 10.20 23.68
C LYS A 165 1.05 11.61 24.30
N GLU A 166 2.24 12.16 24.51
CA GLU A 166 2.44 13.48 25.14
C GLU A 166 1.74 14.61 24.38
N ILE A 167 1.59 14.51 23.04
CA ILE A 167 0.99 15.57 22.24
C ILE A 167 -0.51 15.74 22.52
N PHE A 168 -1.15 14.72 23.11
CA PHE A 168 -2.55 14.77 23.53
C PHE A 168 -2.72 15.34 24.95
N GLY A 169 -1.62 15.56 25.67
CA GLY A 169 -1.61 16.20 26.98
C GLY A 169 -1.20 17.66 26.94
N TYR A 170 -1.09 18.27 25.75
CA TYR A 170 -0.71 19.67 25.62
C TYR A 170 -1.85 20.61 26.00
N ASP A 171 -1.46 21.75 26.58
CA ASP A 171 -2.37 22.85 26.89
C ASP A 171 -2.98 23.45 25.61
N TYR A 172 -4.09 24.16 25.79
CA TYR A 172 -4.87 24.77 24.71
C TYR A 172 -3.99 25.54 23.72
N GLY A 173 -4.13 25.23 22.43
CA GLY A 173 -3.43 25.92 21.33
C GLY A 173 -1.95 25.56 21.14
N VAL A 174 -1.29 24.86 22.08
CA VAL A 174 0.13 24.51 21.97
C VAL A 174 0.40 23.59 20.78
N LEU A 175 -0.42 22.55 20.57
CA LEU A 175 -0.27 21.64 19.44
C LEU A 175 -0.44 22.35 18.09
N HIS A 176 -1.37 23.30 18.01
CA HIS A 176 -1.57 24.11 16.81
C HIS A 176 -0.34 24.97 16.50
N LEU A 177 0.23 25.63 17.50
CA LEU A 177 1.46 26.42 17.33
C LEU A 177 2.65 25.56 16.90
N LYS A 178 2.76 24.32 17.39
CA LYS A 178 3.78 23.38 16.95
C LYS A 178 3.63 22.99 15.48
N LEU A 179 2.41 22.71 15.03
CA LEU A 179 2.13 22.44 13.62
C LEU A 179 2.50 23.63 12.73
N GLN A 180 2.11 24.85 13.13
CA GLN A 180 2.49 26.09 12.44
C GLN A 180 4.01 26.32 12.43
N ALA A 181 4.73 25.94 13.48
CA ALA A 181 6.17 26.08 13.53
C ALA A 181 6.85 25.29 12.39
N TYR A 182 6.33 24.11 12.04
CA TYR A 182 6.80 23.34 10.89
C TYR A 182 6.44 23.98 9.55
N GLU A 183 5.26 24.61 9.42
CA GLU A 183 4.93 25.39 8.21
C GLU A 183 5.89 26.58 8.03
N LYS A 184 6.26 27.25 9.12
CA LYS A 184 7.24 28.36 9.12
C LYS A 184 8.64 27.95 8.67
N LEU A 185 8.95 26.65 8.66
CA LEU A 185 10.19 26.13 8.04
C LEU A 185 10.09 26.09 6.51
N GLY A 186 9.00 26.53 5.90
CA GLY A 186 8.78 26.50 4.44
C GLY A 186 8.22 25.17 3.92
N LEU A 187 7.55 24.41 4.79
CA LEU A 187 6.81 23.21 4.40
C LEU A 187 5.35 23.57 4.13
N SER A 188 4.78 23.05 3.03
CA SER A 188 3.34 23.17 2.80
C SER A 188 2.55 22.34 3.81
N ARG A 189 1.31 22.77 4.10
CA ARG A 189 0.41 22.05 5.01
C ARG A 189 0.23 20.57 4.67
N PRO A 190 0.04 20.16 3.39
CA PRO A 190 -0.01 18.73 3.01
C PRO A 190 1.27 17.97 3.38
N THR A 191 2.44 18.59 3.20
CA THR A 191 3.72 17.99 3.60
C THR A 191 3.83 17.85 5.12
N VAL A 192 3.44 18.88 5.88
CA VAL A 192 3.42 18.81 7.35
C VAL A 192 2.50 17.69 7.82
N ILE A 193 1.28 17.60 7.28
CA ILE A 193 0.33 16.51 7.59
C ILE A 193 0.99 15.14 7.37
N LYS A 194 1.60 14.92 6.20
CA LYS A 194 2.23 13.64 5.87
C LYS A 194 3.45 13.35 6.75
N LEU A 195 4.25 14.36 7.06
CA LEU A 195 5.43 14.30 7.91
C LEU A 195 5.06 13.89 9.33
N VAL A 196 4.18 14.64 10.01
CA VAL A 196 3.83 14.39 11.42
C VAL A 196 2.96 13.15 11.59
N SER A 197 2.16 12.78 10.58
CA SER A 197 1.45 11.49 10.57
C SER A 197 2.41 10.31 10.50
N SER A 198 3.58 10.50 9.88
CA SER A 198 4.60 9.47 9.72
C SER A 198 5.61 9.46 10.88
N CYS A 199 5.92 10.63 11.44
CA CYS A 199 6.84 10.83 12.55
C CYS A 199 6.19 11.69 13.65
N PRO A 200 5.26 11.13 14.46
CA PRO A 200 4.49 11.92 15.44
C PRO A 200 5.38 12.56 16.51
N LEU A 201 6.53 11.93 16.79
CA LEU A 201 7.54 12.43 17.73
C LEU A 201 8.14 13.80 17.34
N LEU A 202 7.99 14.25 16.10
CA LEU A 202 8.37 15.63 15.73
C LEU A 202 7.53 16.69 16.47
N LEU A 203 6.32 16.34 16.88
CA LEU A 203 5.46 17.25 17.64
C LEU A 203 5.75 17.22 19.15
N VAL A 204 6.68 16.38 19.61
CA VAL A 204 7.06 16.27 21.02
C VAL A 204 8.21 17.23 21.34
N GLY A 205 8.00 18.08 22.36
CA GLY A 205 9.01 19.05 22.78
C GLY A 205 9.15 20.20 21.77
N ASP A 206 10.32 20.84 21.72
CA ASP A 206 10.57 21.93 20.77
C ASP A 206 10.79 21.43 19.34
N VAL A 207 10.80 22.36 18.38
CA VAL A 207 11.06 22.04 16.96
C VAL A 207 12.37 21.28 16.85
N ASN A 208 12.31 20.09 16.26
CA ASN A 208 13.46 19.19 16.18
C ASN A 208 14.62 19.81 15.38
N SER A 209 15.73 20.13 16.06
CA SER A 209 16.87 20.83 15.46
C SER A 209 17.58 20.01 14.37
N GLU A 210 17.68 18.69 14.54
CA GLU A 210 18.27 17.82 13.53
C GLU A 210 17.43 17.81 12.24
N PHE A 211 16.10 17.80 12.36
CA PHE A 211 15.22 17.90 11.21
C PHE A 211 15.35 19.24 10.49
N VAL A 212 15.45 20.35 11.24
CA VAL A 212 15.72 21.69 10.68
C VAL A 212 17.04 21.69 9.91
N GLU A 213 18.09 21.10 10.46
CA GLU A 213 19.39 20.98 9.79
C GLU A 213 19.29 20.15 8.50
N VAL A 214 18.51 19.06 8.49
CA VAL A 214 18.25 18.28 7.27
C VAL A 214 17.59 19.15 6.19
N LEU A 215 16.56 19.94 6.54
CA LEU A 215 15.91 20.84 5.60
C LEU A 215 16.88 21.88 5.04
N GLN A 216 17.66 22.53 5.91
CA GLN A 216 18.66 23.52 5.49
C GLN A 216 19.68 22.91 4.51
N ARG A 217 20.22 21.74 4.83
CA ARG A 217 21.20 21.07 3.94
C ARG A 217 20.58 20.63 2.62
N LEU A 218 19.30 20.27 2.59
CA LEU A 218 18.60 19.98 1.34
C LEU A 218 18.41 21.24 0.49
N GLN A 219 18.10 22.38 1.10
CA GLN A 219 18.03 23.66 0.42
C GLN A 219 19.38 24.08 -0.18
N GLU A 220 20.48 23.88 0.55
CA GLU A 220 21.85 24.11 0.05
C GLU A 220 22.17 23.27 -1.20
N LEU A 221 21.55 22.09 -1.33
CA LEU A 221 21.62 21.21 -2.50
C LEU A 221 20.63 21.57 -3.63
N GLY A 222 19.88 22.66 -3.47
CA GLY A 222 18.83 23.09 -4.39
C GLY A 222 17.62 22.16 -4.42
N ILE A 223 17.31 21.49 -3.31
CA ILE A 223 16.12 20.64 -3.12
C ILE A 223 15.13 21.39 -2.25
N GLU A 224 13.90 21.56 -2.75
CA GLU A 224 12.82 22.24 -2.03
C GLU A 224 12.33 21.41 -0.83
N ASN A 225 11.88 22.07 0.24
CA ASN A 225 11.48 21.40 1.49
C ASN A 225 10.31 20.41 1.29
N ASP A 226 9.35 20.77 0.43
CA ASP A 226 8.19 19.93 0.11
C ASP A 226 8.55 18.63 -0.61
N TRP A 227 9.76 18.54 -1.18
CA TRP A 227 10.26 17.31 -1.81
C TRP A 227 10.20 16.11 -0.87
N ILE A 228 10.48 16.29 0.42
CA ILE A 228 10.40 15.24 1.44
C ILE A 228 8.97 14.65 1.52
N GLY A 229 7.96 15.50 1.35
CA GLY A 229 6.55 15.13 1.34
C GLY A 229 6.22 14.08 0.29
N GLY A 230 6.95 14.02 -0.84
CA GLY A 230 6.76 12.98 -1.85
C GLY A 230 7.06 11.56 -1.35
N TYR A 231 8.07 11.41 -0.48
CA TYR A 231 8.73 10.11 -0.25
C TYR A 231 8.65 9.60 1.19
N ILE A 232 8.21 10.41 2.15
CA ILE A 232 7.97 9.93 3.51
C ILE A 232 6.80 8.94 3.55
N THR A 233 6.93 7.87 4.35
CA THR A 233 5.91 6.83 4.52
C THR A 233 5.69 6.50 5.99
N GLY A 234 4.44 6.32 6.40
CA GLY A 234 4.06 6.10 7.81
C GLY A 234 4.37 4.71 8.39
N ARG A 235 5.25 3.92 7.78
CA ARG A 235 5.66 2.58 8.28
C ARG A 235 7.12 2.51 8.70
N LYS A 236 7.88 3.60 8.59
CA LYS A 236 9.33 3.61 8.78
C LYS A 236 9.71 4.60 9.88
N THR A 237 10.77 4.26 10.60
CA THR A 237 11.43 5.17 11.54
C THR A 237 12.46 6.00 10.78
N TYR A 238 12.49 7.29 11.07
CA TYR A 238 13.42 8.24 10.47
C TYR A 238 14.40 8.73 11.53
N SER A 239 15.68 8.79 11.19
CA SER A 239 16.74 9.34 12.02
C SER A 239 17.38 10.50 11.27
N TRP A 240 17.03 11.72 11.70
CA TRP A 240 17.52 12.96 11.09
C TRP A 240 19.03 13.07 11.21
N LYS A 241 19.58 12.75 12.39
CA LYS A 241 21.02 12.59 12.60
C LYS A 241 21.70 11.69 11.57
N ARG A 242 21.15 10.52 11.26
CA ARG A 242 21.74 9.62 10.26
C ARG A 242 21.73 10.21 8.86
N MET A 243 20.69 10.98 8.51
CA MET A 243 20.65 11.69 7.22
C MET A 243 21.73 12.77 7.14
N ILE A 244 21.92 13.53 8.22
CA ILE A 244 23.01 14.51 8.37
C ILE A 244 24.37 13.82 8.21
N ASP A 245 24.59 12.71 8.93
CA ASP A 245 25.81 11.93 8.83
C ASP A 245 26.04 11.44 7.39
N THR A 246 25.00 10.98 6.69
CA THR A 246 25.10 10.55 5.28
C THR A 246 25.51 11.68 4.35
N LEU A 247 24.96 12.88 4.54
CA LEU A 247 25.36 14.08 3.80
C LEU A 247 26.84 14.40 4.02
N ASP A 248 27.29 14.39 5.28
CA ASP A 248 28.69 14.63 5.64
C ASP A 248 29.62 13.55 5.11
N PHE A 249 29.16 12.31 5.12
CA PHE A 249 29.90 11.18 4.57
C PHE A 249 30.12 11.33 3.06
N LEU A 250 29.10 11.71 2.28
CA LEU A 250 29.24 11.91 0.83
C LEU A 250 30.22 13.05 0.50
N ARG A 251 30.20 14.14 1.28
CA ARG A 251 31.17 15.22 1.17
C ARG A 251 32.60 14.74 1.45
N LYS A 252 32.80 13.95 2.52
CA LYS A 252 34.10 13.35 2.86
C LYS A 252 34.62 12.38 1.79
N VAL A 253 33.72 11.70 1.08
CA VAL A 253 34.07 10.82 -0.06
C VAL A 253 34.48 11.63 -1.30
N GLY A 254 34.18 12.93 -1.35
CA GLY A 254 34.58 13.85 -2.41
C GLY A 254 33.47 14.23 -3.39
N TYR A 255 32.21 13.95 -3.07
CA TYR A 255 31.09 14.45 -3.89
C TYR A 255 30.93 15.96 -3.74
N ARG A 256 30.73 16.65 -4.86
CA ARG A 256 30.33 18.06 -4.89
C ARG A 256 28.84 18.20 -4.56
N GLU A 257 28.42 19.34 -4.00
CA GLU A 257 27.02 19.62 -3.66
C GLU A 257 26.07 19.38 -4.86
N GLU A 258 26.43 19.80 -6.07
CA GLU A 258 25.64 19.55 -7.29
C GLU A 258 25.42 18.04 -7.57
N GLN A 259 26.44 17.22 -7.31
CA GLN A 259 26.37 15.78 -7.51
C GLN A 259 25.48 15.13 -6.45
N ILE A 260 25.57 15.57 -5.20
CA ILE A 260 24.72 15.11 -4.10
C ILE A 260 23.26 15.49 -4.37
N GLY A 261 23.01 16.74 -4.76
CA GLY A 261 21.67 17.24 -5.12
C GLY A 261 21.06 16.45 -6.26
N THR A 262 21.82 16.22 -7.34
CA THR A 262 21.36 15.39 -8.48
C THR A 262 21.11 13.94 -8.06
N LEU A 263 21.98 13.37 -7.21
CA LEU A 263 21.85 12.01 -6.70
C LEU A 263 20.55 11.82 -5.91
N PHE A 264 20.20 12.75 -5.03
CA PHE A 264 18.98 12.64 -4.25
C PHE A 264 17.74 12.97 -5.07
N LYS A 265 17.77 13.97 -5.97
CA LYS A 265 16.65 14.24 -6.89
C LYS A 265 16.30 13.02 -7.74
N THR A 266 17.32 12.28 -8.21
CA THR A 266 17.13 11.07 -9.04
C THR A 266 16.85 9.81 -8.22
N ASN A 267 17.31 9.75 -6.97
CA ASN A 267 17.06 8.62 -6.07
C ASN A 267 16.75 9.07 -4.62
N PRO A 268 15.55 9.59 -4.36
CA PRO A 268 15.12 10.12 -3.05
C PRO A 268 15.21 9.10 -1.92
N THR A 269 14.97 7.83 -2.26
CA THR A 269 15.05 6.72 -1.31
C THR A 269 16.45 6.55 -0.73
N LEU A 270 17.50 7.00 -1.40
CA LEU A 270 18.86 6.81 -0.91
C LEU A 270 19.10 7.51 0.44
N LEU A 271 18.52 8.70 0.63
CA LEU A 271 18.60 9.46 1.87
C LEU A 271 17.44 9.14 2.81
N LEU A 272 16.22 9.09 2.28
CA LEU A 272 15.01 9.00 3.10
C LEU A 272 14.70 7.57 3.56
N GLU A 273 14.96 6.54 2.73
CA GLU A 273 14.74 5.16 3.12
C GLU A 273 15.83 4.69 4.08
N ASP A 274 15.41 4.19 5.25
CA ASP A 274 16.29 3.76 6.34
C ASP A 274 17.32 4.84 6.73
N SER A 275 16.99 6.11 6.51
CA SER A 275 17.79 7.29 6.89
C SER A 275 19.25 7.23 6.41
N GLY A 276 19.46 6.91 5.13
CA GLY A 276 20.80 6.91 4.53
C GLY A 276 21.64 5.65 4.79
N THR A 277 21.10 4.67 5.55
CA THR A 277 21.80 3.43 5.92
C THR A 277 22.36 2.67 4.72
N ARG A 278 21.68 2.71 3.57
CA ARG A 278 22.12 2.00 2.36
C ARG A 278 23.48 2.46 1.84
N VAL A 279 23.81 3.75 1.97
CA VAL A 279 25.12 4.29 1.56
C VAL A 279 26.23 3.62 2.37
N TYR A 280 26.05 3.53 3.69
CA TYR A 280 27.00 2.90 4.60
C TYR A 280 27.13 1.40 4.39
N VAL A 281 26.02 0.69 4.19
CA VAL A 281 26.02 -0.76 3.93
C VAL A 281 26.85 -1.08 2.68
N MET A 282 26.72 -0.27 1.63
CA MET A 282 27.50 -0.45 0.41
C MET A 282 28.98 -0.19 0.64
N PHE A 283 29.30 0.93 1.27
CA PHE A 283 30.69 1.26 1.57
C PHE A 283 31.36 0.16 2.42
N GLY A 284 30.68 -0.27 3.49
CA GLY A 284 31.14 -1.35 4.35
C GLY A 284 31.29 -2.69 3.64
N ARG A 285 30.40 -3.03 2.69
CA ARG A 285 30.56 -4.24 1.87
C ARG A 285 31.81 -4.20 1.00
N LEU A 286 32.13 -3.06 0.39
CA LEU A 286 33.34 -2.90 -0.43
C LEU A 286 34.62 -2.99 0.40
N LEU A 287 34.61 -2.41 1.61
CA LEU A 287 35.73 -2.59 2.54
C LEU A 287 35.89 -4.05 2.97
N LYS A 288 34.79 -4.78 3.18
CA LYS A 288 34.81 -6.23 3.50
C LYS A 288 35.34 -7.09 2.36
N LEU A 289 35.33 -6.61 1.11
CA LEU A 289 36.01 -7.27 -0.02
C LEU A 289 37.53 -7.05 0.00
N GLY A 290 38.07 -6.27 0.94
CA GLY A 290 39.49 -5.96 1.02
C GLY A 290 39.92 -4.70 0.26
N LEU A 291 38.96 -3.94 -0.30
CA LEU A 291 39.26 -2.65 -0.91
C LEU A 291 39.61 -1.63 0.17
N SER A 292 40.67 -0.84 -0.04
CA SER A 292 41.03 0.23 0.89
C SER A 292 40.03 1.39 0.82
N VAL A 293 39.89 2.14 1.92
CA VAL A 293 39.00 3.31 2.00
C VAL A 293 39.24 4.28 0.84
N ASN A 294 40.51 4.56 0.52
CA ASN A 294 40.87 5.48 -0.56
C ASN A 294 40.39 4.99 -1.94
N VAL A 295 40.52 3.69 -2.20
CA VAL A 295 40.03 3.09 -3.46
C VAL A 295 38.51 3.18 -3.53
N VAL A 296 37.80 2.84 -2.46
CA VAL A 296 36.33 2.93 -2.46
C VAL A 296 35.86 4.38 -2.65
N CYS A 297 36.48 5.34 -1.98
CA CYS A 297 36.16 6.76 -2.16
C CYS A 297 36.41 7.21 -3.61
N PHE A 298 37.54 6.83 -4.19
CA PHE A 298 37.85 7.12 -5.60
C PHE A 298 36.80 6.56 -6.55
N LEU A 299 36.38 5.29 -6.36
CA LEU A 299 35.38 4.64 -7.21
C LEU A 299 34.03 5.36 -7.16
N PHE A 300 33.60 5.79 -5.97
CA PHE A 300 32.33 6.49 -5.78
C PHE A 300 32.36 7.89 -6.41
N ASN A 301 33.44 8.63 -6.20
CA ASN A 301 33.62 9.96 -6.78
C ASN A 301 33.65 9.91 -8.33
N GLN A 302 34.38 8.95 -8.91
CA GLN A 302 34.42 8.76 -10.37
C GLN A 302 33.09 8.27 -10.93
N ASN A 303 32.28 7.56 -10.14
CA ASN A 303 31.04 6.93 -10.62
C ASN A 303 29.83 7.21 -9.71
N PRO A 304 29.32 8.46 -9.64
CA PRO A 304 28.20 8.82 -8.78
C PRO A 304 26.94 7.96 -8.97
N LYS A 305 26.73 7.45 -10.20
CA LYS A 305 25.60 6.59 -10.59
C LYS A 305 25.56 5.25 -9.84
N VAL A 306 26.66 4.83 -9.19
CA VAL A 306 26.72 3.57 -8.43
C VAL A 306 25.72 3.53 -7.29
N LEU A 307 25.39 4.69 -6.72
CA LEU A 307 24.44 4.85 -5.63
C LEU A 307 22.97 4.89 -6.09
N SER A 308 22.69 4.74 -7.39
CA SER A 308 21.32 4.53 -7.85
C SER A 308 20.79 3.17 -7.35
N SER A 309 19.52 3.10 -6.94
CA SER A 309 18.94 1.88 -6.35
C SER A 309 19.10 0.64 -7.25
N LYS A 310 18.92 0.83 -8.56
CA LYS A 310 19.14 -0.23 -9.57
C LYS A 310 20.58 -0.70 -9.61
N CYS A 311 21.53 0.24 -9.67
CA CYS A 311 22.95 -0.07 -9.75
C CYS A 311 23.43 -0.78 -8.48
N LEU A 312 23.01 -0.28 -7.33
CA LEU A 312 23.28 -0.85 -6.02
C LEU A 312 22.80 -2.30 -5.93
N LYS A 313 21.54 -2.56 -6.26
CA LYS A 313 20.96 -3.92 -6.25
C LYS A 313 21.71 -4.87 -7.19
N ASN A 314 22.00 -4.43 -8.40
CA ASN A 314 22.68 -5.25 -9.40
C ASN A 314 24.14 -5.54 -8.99
N LEU A 315 24.85 -4.54 -8.46
CA LEU A 315 26.22 -4.69 -7.98
C LEU A 315 26.28 -5.70 -6.83
N LEU A 316 25.36 -5.62 -5.87
CA LEU A 316 25.27 -6.61 -4.80
C LEU A 316 25.01 -8.01 -5.33
N GLN A 317 24.03 -8.15 -6.24
CA GLN A 317 23.73 -9.43 -6.88
C GLN A 317 24.94 -9.98 -7.65
N ALA A 318 25.73 -9.11 -8.27
CA ALA A 318 26.91 -9.52 -9.02
C ALA A 318 28.05 -9.96 -8.10
N VAL A 319 28.28 -9.27 -6.99
CA VAL A 319 29.23 -9.71 -5.97
C VAL A 319 28.81 -11.07 -5.39
N ASP A 320 27.54 -11.23 -5.03
CA ASP A 320 26.99 -12.49 -4.51
C ASP A 320 27.15 -13.62 -5.56
N PHE A 321 26.94 -13.33 -6.84
CA PHE A 321 27.18 -14.28 -7.95
C PHE A 321 28.63 -14.75 -8.00
N LEU A 322 29.61 -13.85 -7.84
CA LEU A 322 31.04 -14.20 -7.88
C LEU A 322 31.45 -15.06 -6.69
N PHE A 323 30.89 -14.80 -5.50
CA PHE A 323 31.03 -15.70 -4.35
C PHE A 323 30.43 -17.08 -4.64
N ASP A 324 29.23 -17.15 -5.20
CA ASP A 324 28.50 -18.40 -5.48
C ASP A 324 29.18 -19.33 -6.51
N ILE A 325 30.10 -18.82 -7.33
CA ILE A 325 30.91 -19.61 -8.27
C ILE A 325 32.28 -19.98 -7.69
N GLY A 326 32.56 -19.62 -6.44
CA GLY A 326 33.83 -19.93 -5.77
C GLY A 326 34.98 -19.02 -6.19
N MET A 327 34.73 -17.77 -6.56
CA MET A 327 35.79 -16.83 -6.91
C MET A 327 36.56 -16.36 -5.66
N PRO A 328 37.91 -16.33 -5.69
CA PRO A 328 38.72 -15.77 -4.62
C PRO A 328 38.39 -14.30 -4.34
N VAL A 329 38.46 -13.88 -3.07
CA VAL A 329 38.06 -12.53 -2.65
C VAL A 329 38.91 -11.45 -3.31
N GLU A 330 40.19 -11.73 -3.52
CA GLU A 330 41.16 -10.83 -4.17
C GLU A 330 40.77 -10.59 -5.63
N ASP A 331 40.37 -11.64 -6.34
CA ASP A 331 39.89 -11.55 -7.73
C ASP A 331 38.56 -10.78 -7.80
N ILE A 332 37.64 -11.01 -6.85
CA ILE A 332 36.38 -10.26 -6.75
C ILE A 332 36.67 -8.77 -6.55
N ALA A 333 37.58 -8.44 -5.63
CA ALA A 333 37.97 -7.06 -5.33
C ALA A 333 38.57 -6.39 -6.57
N GLU A 334 39.46 -7.07 -7.31
CA GLU A 334 40.03 -6.57 -8.55
C GLU A 334 38.94 -6.29 -9.61
N ILE A 335 38.03 -7.24 -9.83
CA ILE A 335 36.92 -7.09 -10.80
C ILE A 335 36.01 -5.93 -10.41
N VAL A 336 35.63 -5.82 -9.13
CA VAL A 336 34.77 -4.74 -8.63
C VAL A 336 35.47 -3.40 -8.78
N SER A 337 36.76 -3.30 -8.48
CA SER A 337 37.52 -2.05 -8.61
C SER A 337 37.59 -1.55 -10.05
N LYS A 338 37.71 -2.45 -11.04
CA LYS A 338 37.85 -2.08 -12.46
C LYS A 338 36.50 -1.92 -13.17
N HIS A 339 35.47 -2.62 -12.73
CA HIS A 339 34.22 -2.78 -13.49
C HIS A 339 32.94 -2.50 -12.69
N MET A 340 33.03 -1.73 -11.60
CA MET A 340 31.91 -1.41 -10.69
C MET A 340 30.63 -0.95 -11.41
N VAL A 341 30.74 -0.02 -12.37
CA VAL A 341 29.56 0.49 -13.10
C VAL A 341 28.96 -0.57 -14.00
N SER A 342 29.79 -1.37 -14.68
CA SER A 342 29.33 -2.45 -15.54
C SER A 342 28.59 -3.52 -14.75
N LEU A 343 29.12 -3.89 -13.58
CA LEU A 343 28.50 -4.81 -12.62
C LEU A 343 27.11 -4.33 -12.19
N GLY A 344 26.95 -3.01 -11.96
CA GLY A 344 25.68 -2.44 -11.56
C GLY A 344 24.71 -2.12 -12.71
N SER A 345 25.15 -2.15 -13.96
CA SER A 345 24.32 -1.71 -15.10
C SER A 345 23.21 -2.70 -15.48
N SER A 346 23.41 -4.00 -15.24
CA SER A 346 22.47 -5.06 -15.62
C SER A 346 22.27 -6.08 -14.51
N SER A 347 21.07 -6.67 -14.44
CA SER A 347 20.81 -7.77 -13.51
C SER A 347 21.33 -9.08 -14.10
N LEU A 348 21.96 -9.90 -13.27
CA LEU A 348 22.46 -11.21 -13.67
C LEU A 348 21.41 -12.31 -13.50
N LYS A 349 21.46 -13.30 -14.39
CA LYS A 349 20.86 -14.63 -14.16
C LYS A 349 21.62 -15.35 -13.04
N GLY A 350 20.98 -16.30 -12.37
CA GLY A 350 21.63 -17.06 -11.30
C GLY A 350 22.77 -17.96 -11.82
N PRO A 351 23.80 -18.25 -11.01
CA PRO A 351 24.95 -19.08 -11.42
C PRO A 351 24.56 -20.42 -12.05
N ARG A 352 23.56 -21.11 -11.46
CA ARG A 352 23.05 -22.38 -11.97
C ARG A 352 22.47 -22.27 -13.39
N THR A 353 21.73 -21.20 -13.66
CA THR A 353 21.13 -20.94 -14.98
C THR A 353 22.22 -20.68 -16.01
N VAL A 354 23.21 -19.86 -15.66
CA VAL A 354 24.33 -19.52 -16.56
C VAL A 354 25.17 -20.76 -16.88
N CYS A 355 25.49 -21.58 -15.86
CA CYS A 355 26.18 -22.86 -16.06
C CYS A 355 25.41 -23.80 -17.00
N LYS A 356 24.08 -23.89 -16.86
CA LYS A 356 23.23 -24.74 -17.71
C LYS A 356 23.20 -24.25 -19.16
N GLU A 357 23.04 -22.94 -19.38
CA GLU A 357 23.00 -22.34 -20.73
C GLU A 357 24.35 -22.50 -21.45
N LEU A 358 25.45 -22.30 -20.72
CA LEU A 358 26.81 -22.41 -21.27
C LEU A 358 27.35 -23.85 -21.30
N LYS A 359 26.63 -24.80 -20.70
CA LYS A 359 27.07 -26.20 -20.54
C LYS A 359 28.44 -26.32 -19.86
N VAL A 360 28.72 -25.47 -18.88
CA VAL A 360 29.98 -25.46 -18.10
C VAL A 360 29.71 -25.63 -16.61
N GLN A 361 30.68 -26.21 -15.90
CA GLN A 361 30.68 -26.25 -14.43
C GLN A 361 31.10 -24.91 -13.83
N ARG A 362 30.86 -24.73 -12.52
CA ARG A 362 31.15 -23.48 -11.80
C ARG A 362 32.62 -23.09 -11.84
N ASP A 363 33.54 -24.04 -11.66
CA ASP A 363 34.98 -23.76 -11.67
C ASP A 363 35.45 -23.28 -13.04
N ARG A 364 34.93 -23.91 -14.10
CA ARG A 364 35.23 -23.48 -15.47
C ARG A 364 34.62 -22.12 -15.77
N LEU A 365 33.42 -21.85 -15.28
CA LEU A 365 32.80 -20.53 -15.36
C LEU A 365 33.70 -19.50 -14.65
N CYS A 366 34.14 -19.76 -13.43
CA CYS A 366 35.05 -18.91 -12.65
C CYS A 366 36.32 -18.56 -13.45
N GLN A 367 36.97 -19.54 -14.07
CA GLN A 367 38.14 -19.30 -14.94
C GLN A 367 37.83 -18.41 -16.15
N ILE A 368 36.66 -18.59 -16.78
CA ILE A 368 36.21 -17.75 -17.90
C ILE A 368 36.03 -16.30 -17.44
N ILE A 369 35.43 -16.08 -16.27
CA ILE A 369 35.23 -14.74 -15.70
C ILE A 369 36.58 -14.10 -15.36
N LYS A 370 37.49 -14.87 -14.77
CA LYS A 370 38.82 -14.38 -14.40
C LYS A 370 39.62 -13.91 -15.63
N ALA A 371 39.46 -14.59 -16.77
CA ALA A 371 40.12 -14.21 -18.02
C ALA A 371 39.47 -12.99 -18.72
N ASP A 372 38.15 -12.87 -18.69
CA ASP A 372 37.41 -11.71 -19.22
C ASP A 372 36.19 -11.41 -18.35
N PRO A 373 36.32 -10.51 -17.35
CA PRO A 373 35.24 -10.17 -16.43
C PRO A 373 34.01 -9.61 -17.14
N LEU A 374 34.18 -8.95 -18.29
CA LEU A 374 33.08 -8.35 -19.03
C LEU A 374 32.28 -9.38 -19.85
N LYS A 375 32.88 -10.55 -20.14
CA LYS A 375 32.20 -11.66 -20.83
C LYS A 375 31.00 -12.18 -20.05
N VAL A 376 31.08 -12.13 -18.72
CA VAL A 376 29.99 -12.55 -17.83
C VAL A 376 28.75 -11.69 -18.00
N PHE A 377 28.88 -10.37 -18.12
CA PHE A 377 27.71 -9.50 -18.27
C PHE A 377 27.04 -9.71 -19.62
N ARG A 378 27.80 -9.98 -20.69
CA ARG A 378 27.22 -10.31 -21.99
C ARG A 378 26.46 -11.65 -21.95
N LEU A 379 27.04 -12.66 -21.29
CA LEU A 379 26.48 -14.02 -21.28
C LEU A 379 25.41 -14.25 -20.21
N ALA A 380 25.50 -13.56 -19.07
CA ALA A 380 24.65 -13.74 -17.91
C ALA A 380 23.65 -12.60 -17.71
N SER A 381 23.70 -11.50 -18.48
CA SER A 381 22.67 -10.47 -18.39
C SER A 381 21.32 -11.02 -18.85
N LYS A 382 20.26 -10.49 -18.25
CA LYS A 382 18.88 -10.76 -18.66
C LYS A 382 18.44 -9.96 -19.89
N LEU A 383 19.37 -9.25 -20.56
CA LEU A 383 19.05 -8.43 -21.71
C LEU A 383 19.06 -9.32 -22.96
N GLU A 384 17.90 -9.53 -23.57
CA GLU A 384 17.79 -10.22 -24.85
C GLU A 384 18.60 -9.47 -25.92
N ASN A 385 19.44 -10.20 -26.66
CA ASN A 385 19.96 -9.74 -27.94
C ASN A 385 18.77 -9.48 -28.89
N ARG A 386 18.40 -8.22 -29.08
CA ARG A 386 17.65 -7.78 -30.27
C ARG A 386 18.55 -6.83 -31.05
N SER A 387 19.04 -7.32 -32.19
CA SER A 387 19.77 -6.57 -33.21
C SER A 387 18.88 -5.49 -33.85
N SER A 388 19.54 -4.38 -34.24
CA SER A 388 19.02 -3.17 -34.87
C SER A 388 17.81 -3.28 -35.79
N GLU A 389 16.87 -2.36 -35.60
CA GLU A 389 16.46 -1.40 -36.63
C GLU A 389 16.03 -0.10 -35.95
N GLN A 390 16.67 1.01 -36.34
CA GLN A 390 16.30 2.36 -35.94
C GLN A 390 15.13 2.84 -36.80
N VAL A 391 14.06 3.30 -36.16
CA VAL A 391 13.15 4.30 -36.72
C VAL A 391 13.03 5.43 -35.68
N PRO A 392 13.32 6.69 -36.04
CA PRO A 392 13.21 7.84 -35.15
C PRO A 392 11.81 8.45 -35.16
N CYS A 393 11.21 8.66 -33.98
CA CYS A 393 10.48 9.88 -33.55
C CYS A 393 9.86 9.71 -32.13
N PRO A 394 9.50 10.81 -31.43
CA PRO A 394 10.00 11.06 -30.07
C PRO A 394 9.02 10.84 -28.91
N SER A 395 9.63 10.71 -27.72
CA SER A 395 9.15 11.16 -26.39
C SER A 395 8.61 10.08 -25.42
N PRO A 396 8.55 10.34 -24.10
CA PRO A 396 9.41 9.66 -23.11
C PRO A 396 8.60 8.90 -22.04
N GLY A 397 9.16 7.83 -21.48
CA GLY A 397 8.62 7.27 -20.22
C GLY A 397 8.55 5.74 -20.16
N LYS A 398 9.70 5.05 -20.23
CA LYS A 398 9.74 3.65 -19.79
C LYS A 398 9.90 3.61 -18.28
N HIS A 399 8.77 3.73 -17.59
CA HIS A 399 8.38 3.09 -16.32
C HIS A 399 7.12 3.79 -15.82
N LEU A 400 5.97 3.47 -16.40
CA LEU A 400 4.72 3.94 -15.86
C LEU A 400 4.39 3.17 -14.58
N GLU A 401 4.39 3.84 -13.44
CA GLU A 401 4.01 3.22 -12.18
C GLU A 401 2.54 2.83 -12.18
N LYS A 402 2.22 1.66 -11.64
CA LYS A 402 0.84 1.16 -11.56
C LYS A 402 -0.10 2.14 -10.85
N ALA A 403 0.39 2.84 -9.82
CA ALA A 403 -0.36 3.89 -9.14
C ALA A 403 -0.67 5.07 -10.07
N SER A 404 0.31 5.57 -10.83
CA SER A 404 0.11 6.66 -11.78
C SER A 404 -0.88 6.32 -12.91
N PHE A 405 -0.89 5.07 -13.38
CA PHE A 405 -1.92 4.57 -14.31
C PHE A 405 -3.32 4.68 -13.71
N LEU A 406 -3.49 4.25 -12.45
CA LEU A 406 -4.77 4.29 -11.76
C LEU A 406 -5.22 5.72 -11.44
N VAL A 407 -4.31 6.62 -11.09
CA VAL A 407 -4.65 8.05 -10.93
C VAL A 407 -5.22 8.63 -12.22
N ARG A 408 -4.63 8.30 -13.38
CA ARG A 408 -5.18 8.72 -14.69
C ARG A 408 -6.54 8.12 -15.03
N LEU A 409 -6.87 6.95 -14.47
CA LEU A 409 -8.22 6.37 -14.56
C LEU A 409 -9.21 7.01 -13.56
N GLY A 410 -8.80 8.05 -12.83
CA GLY A 410 -9.62 8.76 -11.86
C GLY A 410 -9.71 8.08 -10.50
N TYR A 411 -8.80 7.17 -10.16
CA TYR A 411 -8.71 6.66 -8.79
C TYR A 411 -8.02 7.70 -7.89
N VAL A 412 -8.66 8.01 -6.76
CA VAL A 412 -8.10 8.92 -5.77
C VAL A 412 -6.91 8.26 -5.09
N GLU A 413 -5.76 8.91 -5.11
CA GLU A 413 -4.53 8.39 -4.53
C GLU A 413 -4.70 8.12 -3.02
N ASN A 414 -4.13 7.02 -2.52
CA ASN A 414 -4.21 6.59 -1.11
C ASN A 414 -5.63 6.26 -0.59
N SER A 415 -6.65 6.19 -1.45
CA SER A 415 -7.99 5.71 -1.05
C SER A 415 -8.06 4.19 -0.90
N ASP A 416 -9.06 3.71 -0.15
CA ASP A 416 -9.37 2.28 -0.08
C ASP A 416 -9.76 1.71 -1.46
N GLU A 417 -10.36 2.53 -2.31
CA GLU A 417 -10.68 2.19 -3.70
C GLU A 417 -9.41 1.96 -4.53
N MET A 418 -8.41 2.84 -4.39
CA MET A 418 -7.08 2.66 -5.00
C MET A 418 -6.37 1.41 -4.45
N ALA A 419 -6.43 1.17 -3.14
CA ALA A 419 -5.84 -0.03 -2.53
C ALA A 419 -6.50 -1.32 -3.03
N LYS A 420 -7.83 -1.32 -3.22
CA LYS A 420 -8.57 -2.42 -3.86
C LYS A 420 -8.16 -2.55 -5.33
N ALA A 421 -8.15 -1.46 -6.09
CA ALA A 421 -7.76 -1.45 -7.51
C ALA A 421 -6.34 -2.00 -7.73
N LEU A 422 -5.38 -1.63 -6.87
CA LEU A 422 -4.01 -2.15 -6.91
C LEU A 422 -3.92 -3.67 -6.74
N LYS A 423 -4.85 -4.29 -6.00
CA LYS A 423 -4.96 -5.76 -5.89
C LYS A 423 -5.70 -6.38 -7.07
N THR A 424 -6.71 -5.68 -7.59
CA THR A 424 -7.60 -6.13 -8.66
C THR A 424 -6.90 -6.21 -10.03
N PHE A 425 -6.13 -5.20 -10.40
CA PHE A 425 -5.39 -5.17 -11.66
C PHE A 425 -4.14 -6.06 -11.59
N ARG A 426 -3.87 -6.85 -12.64
CA ARG A 426 -2.69 -7.73 -12.73
C ARG A 426 -1.71 -7.21 -13.79
N GLY A 427 -0.47 -6.96 -13.38
CA GLY A 427 0.59 -6.46 -14.25
C GLY A 427 1.12 -5.08 -13.82
N ARG A 428 2.14 -4.63 -14.54
CA ARG A 428 2.76 -3.30 -14.36
C ARG A 428 1.93 -2.21 -15.04
N GLY A 429 2.15 -0.94 -14.66
CA GLY A 429 1.40 0.20 -15.22
C GLY A 429 1.56 0.33 -16.74
N ASP A 430 2.75 0.05 -17.30
CA ASP A 430 2.99 0.05 -18.74
C ASP A 430 2.22 -1.05 -19.49
N GLN A 431 2.13 -2.24 -18.90
CA GLN A 431 1.36 -3.36 -19.47
C GLN A 431 -0.16 -3.10 -19.41
N LEU A 432 -0.63 -2.45 -18.33
CA LEU A 432 -2.03 -2.04 -18.22
C LEU A 432 -2.36 -0.93 -19.22
N GLN A 433 -1.44 0.02 -19.44
CA GLN A 433 -1.58 1.04 -20.47
C GLN A 433 -1.64 0.42 -21.86
N GLU A 434 -0.76 -0.55 -22.19
CA GLU A 434 -0.80 -1.21 -23.50
C GLU A 434 -2.17 -1.85 -23.77
N ARG A 435 -2.75 -2.53 -22.77
CA ARG A 435 -4.09 -3.16 -22.88
C ARG A 435 -5.21 -2.12 -22.97
N PHE A 436 -5.11 -1.02 -22.22
CA PHE A 436 -6.02 0.12 -22.32
C PHE A 436 -5.99 0.72 -23.73
N ASP A 437 -4.80 0.94 -24.29
CA ASP A 437 -4.61 1.49 -25.63
C ASP A 437 -5.18 0.57 -26.72
N CYS A 438 -5.32 -0.73 -26.48
CA CYS A 438 -5.98 -1.65 -27.42
C CYS A 438 -7.45 -1.28 -27.61
N LEU A 439 -8.15 -0.93 -26.53
CA LEU A 439 -9.56 -0.53 -26.56
C LEU A 439 -9.74 0.82 -27.27
N VAL A 440 -8.82 1.75 -27.02
CA VAL A 440 -8.80 3.06 -27.70
C VAL A 440 -8.49 2.91 -29.19
N ARG A 441 -7.46 2.12 -29.55
CA ARG A 441 -7.11 1.83 -30.95
C ARG A 441 -8.21 1.10 -31.70
N ALA A 442 -9.05 0.32 -31.01
CA ALA A 442 -10.21 -0.32 -31.60
C ALA A 442 -11.32 0.67 -31.98
N GLY A 443 -11.26 1.93 -31.52
CA GLY A 443 -12.19 3.00 -31.87
C GLY A 443 -13.05 3.54 -30.73
N LEU A 444 -12.82 3.11 -29.48
CA LEU A 444 -13.52 3.66 -28.31
C LEU A 444 -12.87 4.96 -27.82
N ASP A 445 -13.69 5.93 -27.40
CA ASP A 445 -13.20 7.16 -26.78
C ASP A 445 -12.46 6.87 -25.46
N CYS A 446 -11.39 7.62 -25.20
CA CYS A 446 -10.53 7.42 -24.03
C CYS A 446 -11.29 7.52 -22.70
N ASN A 447 -12.29 8.39 -22.58
CA ASN A 447 -13.09 8.54 -21.36
C ASN A 447 -14.05 7.36 -21.21
N VAL A 448 -14.64 6.92 -22.32
CA VAL A 448 -15.49 5.71 -22.36
C VAL A 448 -14.70 4.47 -21.94
N VAL A 449 -13.45 4.33 -22.42
CA VAL A 449 -12.58 3.23 -21.98
C VAL A 449 -12.26 3.34 -20.48
N ALA A 450 -11.97 4.54 -19.97
CA ALA A 450 -11.75 4.73 -18.54
C ALA A 450 -12.96 4.29 -17.70
N ASP A 451 -14.18 4.65 -18.13
CA ASP A 451 -15.42 4.22 -17.47
C ASP A 451 -15.61 2.70 -17.54
N ILE A 452 -15.37 2.08 -18.69
CA ILE A 452 -15.41 0.63 -18.84
C ILE A 452 -14.47 -0.03 -17.83
N ILE A 453 -13.24 0.46 -17.71
CA ILE A 453 -12.23 -0.13 -16.82
C ILE A 453 -12.56 0.09 -15.33
N ARG A 454 -13.19 1.23 -14.97
CA ARG A 454 -13.68 1.44 -13.60
C ARG A 454 -14.78 0.46 -13.21
N HIS A 455 -15.71 0.18 -14.12
CA HIS A 455 -16.84 -0.73 -13.87
C HIS A 455 -16.47 -2.21 -14.01
N ALA A 456 -15.53 -2.53 -14.91
CA ALA A 456 -15.10 -3.89 -15.22
C ALA A 456 -13.57 -4.00 -15.24
N PRO A 457 -12.88 -3.87 -14.10
CA PRO A 457 -11.41 -3.87 -14.04
C PRO A 457 -10.77 -5.19 -14.50
N MET A 458 -11.54 -6.27 -14.53
CA MET A 458 -11.08 -7.58 -15.04
C MET A 458 -10.76 -7.58 -16.53
N VAL A 459 -11.26 -6.61 -17.30
CA VAL A 459 -10.95 -6.48 -18.73
C VAL A 459 -9.44 -6.34 -18.95
N LEU A 460 -8.75 -5.50 -18.16
CA LEU A 460 -7.30 -5.34 -18.27
C LEU A 460 -6.49 -6.49 -17.67
N ASN A 461 -7.14 -7.53 -17.12
CA ASN A 461 -6.44 -8.75 -16.72
C ASN A 461 -6.29 -9.76 -17.86
N GLN A 462 -6.93 -9.52 -19.00
CA GLN A 462 -6.72 -10.29 -20.24
C GLN A 462 -5.41 -9.87 -20.93
N SER A 463 -4.85 -10.73 -21.79
CA SER A 463 -3.72 -10.32 -22.64
C SER A 463 -4.20 -9.44 -23.79
N LYS A 464 -3.29 -8.64 -24.35
CA LYS A 464 -3.54 -7.81 -25.53
C LYS A 464 -4.13 -8.61 -26.68
N ASP A 465 -3.49 -9.72 -27.04
CA ASP A 465 -3.92 -10.55 -28.17
C ASP A 465 -5.33 -11.12 -27.97
N VAL A 466 -5.71 -11.44 -26.72
CA VAL A 466 -7.05 -11.93 -26.39
C VAL A 466 -8.09 -10.82 -26.50
N ILE A 467 -7.77 -9.59 -26.06
CA ILE A 467 -8.68 -8.44 -26.19
C ILE A 467 -8.91 -8.12 -27.67
N GLU A 468 -7.84 -7.99 -28.45
CA GLU A 468 -7.90 -7.68 -29.88
C GLU A 468 -8.70 -8.77 -30.63
N LYS A 469 -8.43 -10.06 -30.36
CA LYS A 469 -9.19 -11.18 -30.94
C LYS A 469 -10.68 -11.17 -30.58
N LYS A 470 -11.05 -10.83 -29.34
CA LYS A 470 -12.47 -10.77 -28.93
C LYS A 470 -13.20 -9.60 -29.56
N ILE A 471 -12.53 -8.46 -29.73
CA ILE A 471 -13.12 -7.29 -30.41
C ILE A 471 -13.34 -7.61 -31.89
N ASP A 472 -12.33 -8.17 -32.56
CA ASP A 472 -12.43 -8.61 -33.95
C ASP A 472 -13.59 -9.60 -34.15
N TYR A 473 -13.68 -10.62 -33.28
CA TYR A 473 -14.77 -11.59 -33.34
C TYR A 473 -16.16 -10.94 -33.11
N LEU A 474 -16.26 -9.96 -32.20
CA LEU A 474 -17.51 -9.25 -31.92
C LEU A 474 -18.01 -8.47 -33.14
N THR A 475 -17.13 -7.69 -33.78
CA THR A 475 -17.51 -6.79 -34.87
C THR A 475 -17.61 -7.52 -36.19
N ASN A 476 -16.63 -8.36 -36.51
CA ASN A 476 -16.50 -8.96 -37.83
C ASN A 476 -17.22 -10.31 -37.96
N CYS A 477 -17.37 -11.07 -36.87
CA CYS A 477 -18.06 -12.37 -36.91
C CYS A 477 -19.48 -12.32 -36.34
N LEU A 478 -19.68 -11.68 -35.19
CA LEU A 478 -20.99 -11.63 -34.53
C LEU A 478 -21.87 -10.47 -35.03
N GLY A 479 -21.29 -9.50 -35.74
CA GLY A 479 -21.99 -8.37 -36.33
C GLY A 479 -22.52 -7.36 -35.30
N TYR A 480 -21.95 -7.33 -34.10
CA TYR A 480 -22.31 -6.34 -33.08
C TYR A 480 -21.47 -5.07 -33.25
N PRO A 481 -22.07 -3.89 -33.04
CA PRO A 481 -21.31 -2.64 -33.01
C PRO A 481 -20.38 -2.62 -31.78
N LEU A 482 -19.24 -1.92 -31.89
CA LEU A 482 -18.21 -1.87 -30.85
C LEU A 482 -18.74 -1.32 -29.52
N GLU A 483 -19.72 -0.43 -29.59
CA GLU A 483 -20.46 0.17 -28.47
C GLU A 483 -21.15 -0.89 -27.59
N SER A 484 -21.35 -2.10 -28.11
CA SER A 484 -21.85 -3.25 -27.33
C SER A 484 -20.88 -3.64 -26.21
N VAL A 485 -19.58 -3.38 -26.37
CA VAL A 485 -18.56 -3.57 -25.31
C VAL A 485 -18.79 -2.56 -24.19
N THR A 486 -19.16 -1.32 -24.51
CA THR A 486 -19.47 -0.30 -23.50
C THR A 486 -20.69 -0.70 -22.66
N ALA A 487 -21.73 -1.24 -23.30
CA ALA A 487 -22.95 -1.67 -22.62
C ALA A 487 -22.75 -2.96 -21.79
N PHE A 488 -21.81 -3.84 -22.19
CA PHE A 488 -21.53 -5.08 -21.47
C PHE A 488 -20.02 -5.45 -21.50
N PRO A 489 -19.17 -4.74 -20.72
CA PRO A 489 -17.73 -4.92 -20.81
C PRO A 489 -17.21 -6.30 -20.40
N THR A 490 -17.97 -6.99 -19.55
CA THR A 490 -17.65 -8.35 -19.10
C THR A 490 -17.69 -9.38 -20.22
N TYR A 491 -18.21 -9.03 -21.42
CA TYR A 491 -17.98 -9.78 -22.66
C TYR A 491 -16.51 -10.19 -22.83
N LEU A 492 -15.59 -9.24 -22.66
CA LEU A 492 -14.15 -9.46 -22.84
C LEU A 492 -13.55 -10.42 -21.82
N CYS A 493 -14.27 -10.72 -20.74
CA CYS A 493 -13.82 -11.62 -19.67
C CYS A 493 -14.30 -13.07 -19.84
N TYR A 494 -15.27 -13.35 -20.72
CA TYR A 494 -15.72 -14.73 -20.96
C TYR A 494 -14.75 -15.50 -21.86
N ASP A 495 -14.67 -16.81 -21.65
CA ASP A 495 -13.87 -17.70 -22.48
C ASP A 495 -14.42 -17.77 -23.91
N MET A 496 -13.52 -17.85 -24.90
CA MET A 496 -13.90 -17.91 -26.31
C MET A 496 -14.78 -19.11 -26.62
N GLU A 497 -14.53 -20.26 -26.00
CA GLU A 497 -15.37 -21.46 -26.14
C GLU A 497 -16.83 -21.17 -25.74
N ARG A 498 -17.04 -20.51 -24.60
CA ARG A 498 -18.37 -20.17 -24.12
C ARG A 498 -19.06 -19.16 -25.03
N ILE A 499 -18.32 -18.18 -25.55
CA ILE A 499 -18.85 -17.20 -26.50
C ILE A 499 -19.29 -17.94 -27.76
N ASN A 500 -18.38 -18.68 -28.40
CA ASN A 500 -18.63 -19.40 -29.64
C ASN A 500 -19.82 -20.37 -29.51
N LEU A 501 -19.80 -21.22 -28.49
CA LEU A 501 -20.82 -22.25 -28.29
C LEU A 501 -22.23 -21.65 -28.19
N ARG A 502 -22.38 -20.58 -27.38
CA ARG A 502 -23.68 -19.93 -27.15
C ARG A 502 -24.16 -19.12 -28.35
N PHE A 503 -23.25 -18.45 -29.05
CA PHE A 503 -23.60 -17.72 -30.26
C PHE A 503 -23.95 -18.65 -31.42
N SER A 504 -23.27 -19.80 -31.56
CA SER A 504 -23.63 -20.82 -32.55
C SER A 504 -25.05 -21.36 -32.32
N MET A 505 -25.41 -21.67 -31.06
CA MET A 505 -26.76 -22.12 -30.73
C MET A 505 -27.81 -21.03 -31.01
N TYR A 506 -27.49 -19.78 -30.66
CA TYR A 506 -28.38 -18.65 -30.93
C TYR A 506 -28.55 -18.39 -32.43
N SER A 507 -27.49 -18.43 -33.23
CA SER A 507 -27.55 -18.30 -34.69
C SER A 507 -28.43 -19.38 -35.30
N TRP A 508 -28.28 -20.64 -34.87
CA TRP A 508 -29.11 -21.75 -35.32
C TRP A 508 -30.60 -21.55 -34.99
N LEU A 509 -30.92 -21.07 -33.78
CA LEU A 509 -32.31 -20.73 -33.43
C LEU A 509 -32.86 -19.58 -34.27
N ARG A 510 -32.04 -18.58 -34.55
CA ARG A 510 -32.43 -17.41 -35.35
C ARG A 510 -32.76 -17.79 -36.79
N GLU A 511 -31.97 -18.67 -37.40
CA GLU A 511 -32.22 -19.20 -38.75
C GLU A 511 -33.55 -19.95 -38.86
N ARG A 512 -34.04 -20.51 -37.75
CA ARG A 512 -35.32 -21.23 -37.66
C ARG A 512 -36.49 -20.37 -37.15
N GLY A 513 -36.28 -19.07 -36.99
CA GLY A 513 -37.31 -18.15 -36.48
C GLY A 513 -37.69 -18.36 -35.00
N ALA A 514 -36.92 -19.17 -34.26
CA ALA A 514 -37.18 -19.52 -32.86
C ALA A 514 -36.55 -18.54 -31.85
N ALA A 515 -35.84 -17.52 -32.33
CA ALA A 515 -35.25 -16.48 -31.49
C ALA A 515 -35.43 -15.08 -32.12
N LYS A 516 -35.52 -14.05 -31.26
CA LYS A 516 -35.60 -12.66 -31.70
C LYS A 516 -34.32 -12.22 -32.43
N PRO A 517 -34.41 -11.33 -33.44
CA PRO A 517 -33.24 -10.72 -34.06
C PRO A 517 -32.43 -9.90 -33.04
N MET A 518 -31.09 -10.03 -33.10
CA MET A 518 -30.08 -9.34 -32.29
C MET A 518 -30.42 -9.20 -30.78
N LEU A 519 -30.19 -10.27 -30.01
CA LEU A 519 -30.23 -10.23 -28.55
C LEU A 519 -29.04 -9.47 -27.95
N LYS A 520 -29.23 -8.86 -26.77
CA LYS A 520 -28.10 -8.26 -26.03
C LYS A 520 -27.08 -9.34 -25.64
N LEU A 521 -25.78 -9.01 -25.70
CA LEU A 521 -24.68 -9.91 -25.33
C LEU A 521 -24.86 -10.50 -23.92
N SER A 522 -25.31 -9.67 -22.97
CA SER A 522 -25.55 -10.06 -21.58
C SER A 522 -26.62 -11.16 -21.46
N THR A 523 -27.64 -11.14 -22.31
CA THR A 523 -28.73 -12.13 -22.29
C THR A 523 -28.23 -13.53 -22.62
N LEU A 524 -27.29 -13.63 -23.55
CA LEU A 524 -26.72 -14.91 -23.97
C LEU A 524 -25.60 -15.37 -23.03
N LEU A 525 -24.72 -14.48 -22.60
CA LEU A 525 -23.47 -14.86 -21.93
C LEU A 525 -23.56 -14.89 -20.40
N ALA A 526 -24.37 -14.02 -19.78
CA ALA A 526 -24.37 -13.86 -18.32
C ALA A 526 -25.07 -15.01 -17.58
N CYS A 527 -26.00 -15.71 -18.21
CA CYS A 527 -26.78 -16.75 -17.54
C CYS A 527 -25.96 -18.04 -17.29
N SER A 528 -26.36 -18.80 -16.26
CA SER A 528 -25.82 -20.15 -16.00
C SER A 528 -26.12 -21.09 -17.18
N GLU A 529 -25.38 -22.20 -17.27
CA GLU A 529 -25.62 -23.22 -18.29
C GLU A 529 -27.03 -23.81 -18.19
N SER A 530 -27.51 -24.10 -16.99
CA SER A 530 -28.88 -24.59 -16.75
C SER A 530 -29.95 -23.62 -17.26
N ARG A 531 -29.77 -22.31 -17.03
CA ARG A 531 -30.67 -21.27 -17.56
C ARG A 531 -30.54 -21.15 -19.07
N PHE A 532 -29.32 -21.21 -19.61
CA PHE A 532 -29.11 -21.17 -21.04
C PHE A 532 -29.84 -22.32 -21.74
N VAL A 533 -29.71 -23.54 -21.21
CA VAL A 533 -30.41 -24.72 -21.75
C VAL A 533 -31.93 -24.53 -21.70
N LYS A 534 -32.47 -24.10 -20.56
CA LYS A 534 -33.90 -23.89 -20.40
C LYS A 534 -34.48 -22.87 -21.40
N TYR A 535 -33.78 -21.76 -21.63
CA TYR A 535 -34.32 -20.63 -22.40
C TYR A 535 -33.84 -20.54 -23.85
N PHE A 536 -32.78 -21.26 -24.24
CA PHE A 536 -32.18 -21.20 -25.58
C PHE A 536 -31.88 -22.57 -26.19
N VAL A 537 -32.14 -23.68 -25.48
CA VAL A 537 -31.94 -25.02 -26.04
C VAL A 537 -33.26 -25.77 -26.11
N VAL A 538 -33.98 -25.88 -25.00
CA VAL A 538 -35.24 -26.63 -24.92
C VAL A 538 -36.41 -25.91 -25.61
N VAL A 539 -36.22 -24.65 -26.02
CA VAL A 539 -37.24 -23.85 -26.73
C VAL A 539 -37.55 -24.35 -28.14
N HIS A 540 -36.71 -25.21 -28.72
CA HIS A 540 -36.94 -25.85 -30.00
C HIS A 540 -36.81 -27.38 -29.85
N PRO A 541 -37.70 -28.19 -30.47
CA PRO A 541 -37.67 -29.66 -30.32
C PRO A 541 -36.32 -30.32 -30.65
N GLU A 542 -35.66 -29.89 -31.73
CA GLU A 542 -34.32 -30.35 -32.12
C GLU A 542 -33.16 -29.69 -31.34
N GLY A 543 -33.44 -28.71 -30.49
CA GLY A 543 -32.43 -27.90 -29.82
C GLY A 543 -31.48 -28.69 -28.92
N PRO A 544 -31.94 -29.62 -28.07
CA PRO A 544 -31.07 -30.44 -27.24
C PRO A 544 -30.06 -31.29 -28.03
N ALA A 545 -30.49 -31.87 -29.16
CA ALA A 545 -29.60 -32.66 -30.02
C ALA A 545 -28.52 -31.77 -30.65
N MET A 546 -28.92 -30.61 -31.21
CA MET A 546 -27.98 -29.65 -31.78
C MET A 546 -26.99 -29.11 -30.75
N TRP A 547 -27.44 -28.84 -29.53
CA TRP A 547 -26.59 -28.35 -28.45
C TRP A 547 -25.49 -29.33 -28.07
N GLU A 548 -25.80 -30.64 -28.02
CA GLU A 548 -24.80 -31.68 -27.80
C GLU A 548 -23.83 -31.83 -28.98
N THR A 549 -24.28 -31.65 -30.22
CA THR A 549 -23.40 -31.60 -31.40
C THR A 549 -22.43 -30.41 -31.34
N LEU A 550 -22.91 -29.22 -30.99
CA LEU A 550 -22.06 -28.04 -30.85
C LEU A 550 -21.03 -28.20 -29.71
N LYS A 551 -21.43 -28.83 -28.60
CA LYS A 551 -20.53 -29.13 -27.48
C LYS A 551 -19.43 -30.12 -27.88
N SER A 552 -19.76 -31.18 -28.62
CA SER A 552 -18.78 -32.17 -29.04
C SER A 552 -17.79 -31.59 -30.07
N SER A 553 -18.25 -30.76 -31.01
CA SER A 553 -17.37 -30.05 -31.94
C SER A 553 -16.43 -29.05 -31.25
N SER A 554 -16.88 -28.39 -30.18
CA SER A 554 -16.04 -27.43 -29.43
C SER A 554 -14.91 -28.04 -28.61
N ARG A 555 -14.97 -29.35 -28.29
CA ARG A 555 -13.95 -30.07 -27.50
C ARG A 555 -12.82 -30.67 -28.33
N MET A 556 -12.96 -30.66 -29.66
CA MET A 556 -12.01 -31.26 -30.60
C MET A 556 -11.10 -30.24 -31.31
N SER A 557 -11.32 -28.95 -31.08
CA SER A 557 -10.54 -27.80 -31.61
C SER A 557 -9.78 -27.11 -30.49
#